data_AF-A0A6G3XR44-F1
#
_entry.id   AF-A0A6G3XR44-F1
#
_cell.length_a   1.000
_cell.length_b   1.000
_cell.length_c   1.000
_cell.angle_alpha   90.00
_cell.angle_beta   90.00
_cell.angle_gamma   90.00
#
_symmetry.space_group_name_H-M   'P 1'
#
loop_
_entity.id
_entity.type
_entity.pdbx_description
1 polymer ?
#
loop_
_entity_poly.entity_id
_entity_poly.type
_entity_poly.pdbx_seq_one_letter_code
_entity_poly.pdbx_strand_id
1 'polypeptide(L)'
;RRFMVFLDSRPEGLYRIKGFADFGAGDRDNTYALHAVGRFLRFVPRPWGRGEQRLTQLVMIGAGIDAEALLAGLAACRAEPGPDAPDVE
;
A
#
# COMPACT_ATOMS: atom_id res chain seq x y z
N ARG A 1 -5.53 2.88 9.77
CA ARG A 1 -5.04 4.28 9.68
C ARG A 1 -3.52 4.40 9.43
N ARG A 2 -2.67 3.47 9.89
CA ARG A 2 -1.19 3.52 9.70
C ARG A 2 -0.76 3.73 8.26
N PHE A 3 -1.37 3.03 7.31
CA PHE A 3 -1.03 3.15 5.89
C PHE A 3 -1.25 4.55 5.32
N MET A 4 -2.32 5.25 5.72
CA MET A 4 -2.52 6.64 5.27
C MET A 4 -1.44 7.56 5.83
N VAL A 5 -1.08 7.40 7.11
CA VAL A 5 0.00 8.17 7.75
C VAL A 5 1.33 7.92 7.03
N PHE A 6 1.64 6.68 6.67
CA PHE A 6 2.82 6.34 5.88
C PHE A 6 2.84 7.08 4.53
N LEU A 7 1.73 7.03 3.78
CA LEU A 7 1.63 7.70 2.48
C LEU A 7 1.69 9.23 2.59
N ASP A 8 1.17 9.81 3.68
CA ASP A 8 1.21 11.25 3.93
C ASP A 8 2.59 11.74 4.41
N SER A 9 3.36 10.87 5.09
CA SER A 9 4.66 11.21 5.70
C SER A 9 5.69 11.68 4.69
N ARG A 10 5.62 11.18 3.44
CA ARG A 10 6.42 11.59 2.27
C ARG A 10 7.87 11.90 2.64
N PRO A 11 8.64 10.88 3.02
CA PRO A 11 10.04 11.06 3.42
C PRO A 11 10.83 11.76 2.31
N GLU A 12 11.87 12.47 2.72
CA GLU A 12 12.71 13.26 1.81
C GLU A 12 13.19 12.42 0.62
N GLY A 13 13.22 13.03 -0.56
CA GLY A 13 13.63 12.36 -1.79
C GLY A 13 12.55 11.50 -2.46
N LEU A 14 11.48 11.10 -1.76
CA LEU A 14 10.36 10.35 -2.37
C LEU A 14 9.38 11.30 -3.05
N TYR A 15 9.25 11.21 -4.37
CA TYR A 15 8.37 12.11 -5.13
C TYR A 15 7.14 11.44 -5.76
N ARG A 16 7.15 10.11 -5.92
CA ARG A 16 6.02 9.38 -6.52
C ARG A 16 5.82 7.99 -5.93
N ILE A 17 4.57 7.62 -5.69
CA ILE A 17 4.14 6.26 -5.38
C ILE A 17 3.04 5.86 -6.36
N LYS A 18 3.11 4.66 -6.90
CA LYS A 18 2.05 4.06 -7.70
C LYS A 18 1.83 2.61 -7.29
N GLY A 19 0.67 2.06 -7.61
CA GLY A 19 0.43 0.63 -7.51
C GLY A 19 -0.99 0.31 -7.10
N PHE A 20 -1.15 -0.78 -6.37
CA PHE A 20 -2.43 -1.29 -5.89
C PHE A 20 -2.36 -1.53 -4.38
N ALA A 21 -3.40 -1.11 -3.66
CA ALA A 21 -3.57 -1.35 -2.24
C ALA A 21 -4.77 -2.28 -2.00
N ASP A 22 -4.51 -3.34 -1.24
CA ASP A 22 -5.54 -4.23 -0.70
C ASP A 22 -5.82 -3.84 0.76
N PHE A 23 -7.09 -3.59 1.09
CA PHE A 23 -7.54 -3.26 2.44
C PHE A 23 -8.20 -4.46 3.15
N GLY A 24 -8.15 -5.65 2.55
CA GLY A 24 -8.61 -6.90 3.13
C GLY A 24 -10.08 -6.86 3.53
N ALA A 25 -10.38 -7.14 4.80
CA ALA A 25 -11.75 -7.17 5.32
C ALA A 25 -12.50 -5.83 5.19
N GLY A 26 -11.79 -4.71 4.99
CA GLY A 26 -12.40 -3.40 4.78
C GLY A 26 -13.13 -3.27 3.44
N ASP A 27 -12.72 -4.04 2.42
CA ASP A 27 -13.39 -4.16 1.13
C ASP A 27 -12.82 -5.38 0.39
N ARG A 28 -13.48 -6.53 0.50
CA ARG A 28 -12.97 -7.81 -0.02
C ARG A 28 -13.11 -7.94 -1.54
N ASP A 29 -13.90 -7.07 -2.16
CA ASP A 29 -14.28 -7.16 -3.57
C ASP A 29 -13.40 -6.30 -4.47
N ASN A 30 -12.72 -5.30 -3.90
CA ASN A 30 -11.90 -4.37 -4.65
C ASN A 30 -10.42 -4.37 -4.24
N THR A 31 -9.58 -4.08 -5.21
CA THR A 31 -8.26 -3.49 -5.00
C THR A 31 -8.30 -2.02 -5.39
N TYR A 32 -7.38 -1.22 -4.88
CA TYR A 32 -7.40 0.22 -5.10
C TYR A 32 -6.16 0.67 -5.85
N ALA A 33 -6.36 1.19 -7.07
CA ALA A 33 -5.29 1.86 -7.79
C ALA A 33 -4.87 3.11 -7.02
N LEU A 34 -3.61 3.11 -6.58
CA LEU A 34 -2.99 4.16 -5.80
C LEU A 34 -2.11 5.01 -6.70
N HIS A 35 -2.32 6.32 -6.65
CA HIS A 35 -1.42 7.32 -7.23
C HIS A 35 -1.10 8.40 -6.19
N ALA A 36 0.17 8.52 -5.82
CA ALA A 36 0.69 9.61 -5.01
C ALA A 36 1.78 10.39 -5.78
N VAL A 37 1.60 11.70 -5.96
CA VAL A 37 2.59 12.58 -6.60
C VAL A 37 2.63 13.90 -5.82
N GLY A 38 3.79 14.22 -5.22
CA GLY A 38 3.94 15.40 -4.38
C GLY A 38 2.93 15.43 -3.23
N ARG A 39 1.93 16.31 -3.31
CA ARG A 39 0.86 16.46 -2.30
C ARG A 39 -0.48 15.83 -2.70
N PHE A 40 -0.54 15.21 -3.88
CA PHE A 40 -1.73 14.53 -4.37
C PHE A 40 -1.66 13.06 -3.97
N LEU A 41 -2.73 12.55 -3.34
CA LEU A 41 -2.95 11.14 -3.05
C LEU A 41 -4.35 10.75 -3.52
N ARG A 42 -4.45 9.71 -4.35
CA ARG A 42 -5.73 9.20 -4.85
C ARG A 42 -5.77 7.69 -4.81
N PHE A 43 -6.92 7.18 -4.39
CA PHE A 43 -7.34 5.79 -4.51
C PHE A 43 -8.48 5.72 -5.51
N VAL A 44 -8.45 4.72 -6.40
CA VAL A 44 -9.56 4.41 -7.31
C VAL A 44 -9.89 2.93 -7.15
N PRO A 45 -11.09 2.57 -6.66
CA PRO A 45 -11.46 1.17 -6.53
C PRO A 45 -11.54 0.51 -7.91
N ARG A 46 -11.09 -0.74 -7.98
CA ARG A 46 -11.33 -1.65 -9.10
C ARG A 46 -11.69 -3.02 -8.54
N PRO A 47 -12.63 -3.75 -9.15
CA PRO A 47 -12.87 -5.14 -8.79
C PRO A 47 -11.60 -5.98 -9.02
N TRP A 48 -11.39 -6.99 -8.18
CA TRP A 48 -10.33 -7.97 -8.41
C TRP A 48 -10.54 -8.74 -9.73
N GLY A 49 -9.46 -8.94 -10.47
CA GLY A 49 -9.47 -9.83 -11.64
C GLY A 49 -9.61 -11.30 -11.23
N ARG A 50 -10.17 -12.11 -12.12
CA ARG A 50 -10.25 -13.57 -11.90
C ARG A 50 -8.84 -14.17 -11.84
N GLY A 51 -8.50 -14.80 -10.74
CA GLY A 51 -7.18 -15.41 -10.52
C GLY A 51 -6.06 -14.39 -10.26
N GLU A 52 -6.39 -13.11 -10.10
CA GLU A 52 -5.42 -12.11 -9.68
C GLU A 52 -4.96 -12.41 -8.25
N GLN A 53 -3.65 -12.35 -8.03
CA GLN A 53 -3.09 -12.50 -6.70
C GLN A 53 -3.51 -11.30 -5.85
N ARG A 54 -4.18 -11.55 -4.72
CA ARG A 54 -4.63 -10.50 -3.81
C ARG A 54 -3.48 -10.02 -2.94
N LEU A 55 -2.82 -8.95 -3.35
CA LEU A 55 -1.81 -8.29 -2.53
C LEU A 55 -1.72 -6.78 -2.77
N THR A 56 -1.11 -6.09 -1.80
CA THR A 56 -0.65 -4.71 -1.97
C THR A 56 0.69 -4.71 -2.71
N GLN A 57 0.75 -4.01 -3.85
CA GLN A 57 1.96 -3.85 -4.65
C GLN A 57 2.20 -2.38 -4.92
N LEU A 58 3.37 -1.87 -4.55
CA LEU A 58 3.72 -0.46 -4.69
C LEU A 58 5.06 -0.31 -5.39
N VAL A 59 5.13 0.70 -6.27
CA VAL A 59 6.37 1.23 -6.82
C VAL A 59 6.58 2.61 -6.20
N MET A 60 7.69 2.75 -5.48
CA MET A 60 8.11 3.99 -4.81
C MET A 60 9.31 4.54 -5.57
N ILE A 61 9.22 5.80 -6.00
CA ILE A 61 10.21 6.42 -6.87
C ILE A 61 10.69 7.71 -6.24
N GLY A 62 12.00 7.78 -6.03
CA GLY A 62 12.67 8.88 -5.38
C GLY A 62 14.16 8.94 -5.73
N ALA A 63 14.82 9.98 -5.23
CA ALA A 63 16.28 10.16 -5.31
C ALA A 63 16.82 10.44 -3.90
N GLY A 64 17.91 9.78 -3.51
CA GLY A 64 18.45 9.89 -2.15
C GLY A 64 17.54 9.29 -1.07
N ILE A 65 16.60 8.41 -1.46
CA ILE A 65 15.67 7.78 -0.52
C ILE A 65 16.38 6.74 0.35
N ASP A 66 16.00 6.69 1.62
CA ASP A 66 16.29 5.56 2.49
C ASP A 66 15.31 4.41 2.18
N ALA A 67 15.77 3.47 1.37
CA ALA A 67 14.95 2.34 0.93
C ALA A 67 14.58 1.40 2.09
N GLU A 68 15.47 1.20 3.05
CA GLU A 68 15.23 0.32 4.19
C GLU A 68 14.18 0.91 5.13
N ALA A 69 14.28 2.21 5.43
CA ALA A 69 13.28 2.91 6.22
C ALA A 69 11.90 2.90 5.54
N LEU A 70 11.85 3.05 4.21
CA LEU A 70 10.59 2.95 3.45
C LEU A 70 9.96 1.55 3.55
N LEU A 71 10.77 0.50 3.41
CA LEU A 71 10.30 -0.88 3.53
C LEU A 71 9.82 -1.19 4.95
N ALA A 72 10.56 -0.74 5.97
CA ALA A 72 10.18 -0.89 7.37
C ALA A 72 8.88 -0.14 7.69
N GLY A 73 8.74 1.10 7.21
CA GLY A 73 7.51 1.89 7.36
C GLY A 73 6.30 1.23 6.69
N LEU A 74 6.49 0.65 5.50
CA LEU A 74 5.44 -0.11 4.81
C LEU A 74 5.09 -1.39 5.57
N ALA A 75 6.08 -2.13 6.07
CA ALA A 75 5.85 -3.34 6.86
C ALA A 75 5.06 -3.05 8.15
N ALA A 76 5.36 -1.95 8.83
CA ALA A 76 4.63 -1.49 10.02
C ALA A 76 3.15 -1.11 9.73
N CYS A 77 2.78 -0.94 8.45
CA CYS A 77 1.39 -0.69 8.06
C CYS A 77 0.53 -1.95 8.05
N ARG A 78 1.13 -3.15 8.03
CA ARG A 78 0.37 -4.42 8.06
C ARG A 78 -0.47 -4.48 9.33
N ALA A 79 -1.71 -4.95 9.19
CA ALA A 79 -2.49 -5.34 10.35
C ALA A 79 -1.89 -6.62 10.94
N GLU A 80 -1.91 -6.74 12.27
CA GLU A 80 -1.75 -8.04 12.91
C GLU A 80 -2.83 -8.96 12.32
N PRO A 81 -2.52 -10.21 11.94
CA PRO A 81 -3.55 -11.15 11.55
C PRO A 81 -4.55 -11.25 12.71
N GLY A 82 -5.81 -10.90 12.43
CA GLY A 82 -6.89 -11.25 13.34
C GLY A 82 -7.03 -12.78 13.38
N PRO A 83 -7.73 -13.34 14.38
CA PRO A 83 -7.88 -14.78 14.57
C PRO A 83 -8.49 -15.54 13.37
N ASP A 84 -9.02 -14.82 12.36
CA ASP A 84 -9.61 -15.36 11.12
C ASP A 84 -8.73 -15.17 9.86
N ALA A 85 -7.44 -14.82 10.01
CA ALA A 85 -6.54 -14.81 8.86
C ALA A 85 -6.27 -16.27 8.43
N PRO A 86 -6.54 -16.66 7.17
CA PRO A 86 -6.19 -18.00 6.71
C PRO A 86 -4.68 -18.17 6.83
N ASP A 87 -4.26 -19.29 7.40
CA ASP A 87 -2.86 -19.68 7.47
C ASP A 87 -2.24 -19.59 6.08
N VAL A 88 -1.22 -18.74 5.95
CA VAL A 88 -0.42 -18.68 4.72
C VAL A 88 0.66 -19.75 4.88
N GLU A 89 0.44 -20.89 4.23
CA GLU A 89 1.43 -21.96 4.04
C GLU A 89 2.57 -21.50 3.11
#